data_AF-A0A5E7GQY4-F1
#
_entry.id   AF-A0A5E7GQY4-F1
#
_cell.length_a   1.000
_cell.length_b   1.000
_cell.length_c   1.000
_cell.angle_alpha   90.00
_cell.angle_beta   90.00
_cell.angle_gamma   90.00
#
_symmetry.space_group_name_H-M   'P 1'
#
loop_
_entity.id
_entity.type
_entity.pdbx_description
1 polymer ?
#
loop_
_entity_poly.entity_id
_entity_poly.type
_entity_poly.pdbx_seq_one_letter_code
_entity_poly.pdbx_strand_id
1 'polypeptide(L)'
;MSIKLRLVLLIATSLLTALIVSLVSYVGNLRMATAVGDNTVSMSALRNHMEADMMHDALRADVYSAMLVGLGKSTATATEVRDSLAEHAGHFREVLDDNLKLPINPQLRTALEQIKPSLDTYIKSAEQIVGVALDKPDAAQQQLGTFNAAFSQLEEQMATLSELIESNTRQTSEGTEAAISNANLALGVVLIASLLLLLIQGRWVILSIMGPLKSASRIAESIAHGNLIEPIVEPAGKDEASVLIRTLATMQRDLRNMIDVVRRNAHGVSGMSEQLSQGCHQVADSSQQQSVAAGTMAAAASQMTASIEEITRHAERALSMANQAETLAKEGGGVIHQVVSDMDDIARSAQQSAQVIRTLDQESEAIFNIIQVIKSIADQTNLLALNAAIEAARAGEQGRGFAVVADEVRSLAARTSASTQEIAAMVARIQSSTREAVNSMEAGVAQVDKGMAVTAEVERAIREILDATLNTTQLVNDITRTIGEQSQASNEIAHQVEMIAGMSEGNSRVIGQTATTTDELSNLAGQLARSVDRFRL
;
A
#
# COMPACT_ATOMS: atom_id res chain seq x y z
N MET A 1 -0.68 -39.43 -27.85
CA MET A 1 -0.22 -40.66 -27.19
C MET A 1 0.57 -40.24 -25.97
N SER A 2 0.27 -40.75 -24.78
CA SER A 2 1.02 -40.38 -23.57
C SER A 2 2.48 -40.81 -23.68
N ILE A 3 3.36 -40.08 -23.00
CA ILE A 3 4.77 -40.45 -22.85
C ILE A 3 4.87 -41.86 -22.28
N LYS A 4 4.04 -42.18 -21.29
CA LYS A 4 3.91 -43.52 -20.70
C LYS A 4 3.64 -44.58 -21.76
N LEU A 5 2.68 -44.37 -22.65
CA LEU A 5 2.31 -45.35 -23.66
C LEU A 5 3.39 -45.51 -24.74
N ARG A 6 4.11 -44.43 -25.09
CA ARG A 6 5.28 -44.50 -25.99
C ARG A 6 6.42 -45.35 -25.40
N LEU A 7 6.73 -45.17 -24.12
CA LEU A 7 7.75 -45.97 -23.42
C LEU A 7 7.34 -47.44 -23.28
N VAL A 8 6.08 -47.70 -22.94
CA VAL A 8 5.53 -49.07 -22.89
C VAL A 8 5.62 -49.75 -24.26
N LEU A 9 5.29 -49.04 -25.35
CA LEU A 9 5.45 -49.60 -26.69
C LEU A 9 6.89 -49.93 -27.05
N LEU A 10 7.87 -49.11 -26.64
CA LEU A 10 9.30 -49.37 -26.88
C LEU A 10 9.77 -50.64 -26.15
N ILE A 11 9.29 -50.87 -24.92
CA ILE A 11 9.59 -52.08 -24.14
C ILE A 11 8.89 -53.29 -24.77
N ALA A 12 7.63 -53.15 -25.18
CA ALA A 12 6.87 -54.24 -25.77
C ALA A 12 7.48 -54.70 -27.11
N THR A 13 7.92 -53.76 -27.97
CA THR A 13 8.60 -54.10 -29.23
C THR A 13 9.97 -54.70 -29.01
N SER A 14 10.76 -54.24 -28.03
CA SER A 14 12.07 -54.83 -27.73
C SER A 14 11.93 -56.29 -27.27
N LEU A 15 10.99 -56.57 -26.37
CA LEU A 15 10.68 -57.95 -25.95
C LEU A 15 10.19 -58.81 -27.12
N LEU A 16 9.33 -58.27 -27.98
CA LEU A 16 8.83 -58.98 -29.17
C LEU A 16 9.96 -59.32 -30.14
N THR A 17 10.87 -58.39 -30.43
CA THR A 17 12.02 -58.64 -31.32
C THR A 17 12.98 -59.68 -30.74
N ALA A 18 13.24 -59.65 -29.43
CA ALA A 18 14.06 -60.66 -28.78
C ALA A 18 13.42 -62.06 -28.92
N LEU A 19 12.12 -62.17 -28.70
CA LEU A 19 11.38 -63.43 -28.83
C LEU A 19 11.42 -63.97 -30.27
N ILE A 20 11.28 -63.11 -31.29
CA ILE A 20 11.37 -63.50 -32.70
C ILE A 20 12.78 -63.99 -33.05
N VAL A 21 13.84 -63.28 -32.64
CA VAL A 21 15.23 -63.70 -32.87
C VAL A 21 15.51 -65.05 -32.22
N SER A 22 15.10 -65.24 -30.97
CA SER A 22 15.27 -66.51 -30.26
C SER A 22 14.52 -67.66 -30.95
N LEU A 23 13.29 -67.43 -31.42
CA LEU A 23 12.51 -68.44 -32.13
C LEU A 23 13.16 -68.85 -33.47
N VAL A 24 13.62 -67.87 -34.25
CA VAL A 24 14.28 -68.13 -35.55
C VAL A 24 15.60 -68.88 -35.36
N SER A 25 16.40 -68.48 -34.36
CA SER A 25 17.63 -69.19 -33.99
C SER A 25 17.35 -70.63 -33.56
N TYR A 26 16.33 -70.85 -32.73
CA TYR A 26 15.96 -72.18 -32.25
C TYR A 26 15.54 -73.11 -33.40
N VAL A 27 14.67 -72.63 -34.30
CA VAL A 27 14.23 -73.41 -35.48
C VAL A 27 15.38 -73.70 -36.44
N GLY A 28 16.28 -72.72 -36.65
CA GLY A 28 17.47 -72.90 -37.48
C GLY A 28 18.42 -73.96 -36.90
N ASN A 29 18.64 -73.94 -35.59
CA ASN A 29 19.49 -74.92 -34.89
C ASN A 29 18.92 -76.34 -35.00
N LEU A 30 17.61 -76.52 -34.81
CA LEU A 30 16.95 -77.84 -34.98
C LEU A 30 17.18 -78.42 -36.38
N ARG A 31 17.01 -77.62 -37.44
CA ARG A 31 17.23 -78.07 -38.83
C ARG A 31 18.69 -78.37 -39.13
N MET A 32 19.60 -77.59 -38.55
CA MET A 32 21.04 -77.82 -38.68
C MET A 32 21.44 -79.12 -37.96
N ALA A 33 20.92 -79.36 -36.75
CA ALA A 33 21.19 -80.56 -35.98
C ALA A 33 20.73 -81.83 -36.72
N THR A 34 19.55 -81.80 -37.35
CA THR A 34 19.08 -82.93 -38.17
C THR A 34 19.96 -83.15 -39.40
N ALA A 35 20.33 -82.09 -40.13
CA ALA A 35 21.16 -82.23 -41.34
C ALA A 35 22.58 -82.74 -41.02
N VAL A 36 23.20 -82.23 -39.95
CA VAL A 36 24.50 -82.73 -39.46
C VAL A 36 24.39 -84.20 -39.06
N GLY A 37 23.31 -84.59 -38.38
CA GLY A 37 23.02 -85.99 -38.03
C GLY A 37 22.97 -86.89 -39.27
N ASP A 38 22.17 -86.53 -40.27
CA ASP A 38 22.04 -87.29 -41.51
C ASP A 38 23.38 -87.42 -42.24
N ASN A 39 24.18 -86.35 -42.30
CA ASN A 39 25.50 -86.39 -42.93
C ASN A 39 26.50 -87.27 -42.17
N THR A 40 26.49 -87.24 -40.83
CA THR A 40 27.33 -88.14 -40.03
C THR A 40 26.99 -89.62 -40.28
N VAL A 41 25.71 -89.95 -40.42
CA VAL A 41 25.25 -91.30 -40.75
C VAL A 41 25.72 -91.72 -42.13
N SER A 42 25.59 -90.86 -43.14
CA SER A 42 26.08 -91.15 -44.50
C SER A 42 27.59 -91.35 -44.56
N MET A 43 28.37 -90.51 -43.86
CA MET A 43 29.83 -90.64 -43.78
C MET A 43 30.26 -91.95 -43.10
N SER A 44 29.55 -92.37 -42.04
CA SER A 44 29.77 -93.68 -41.42
C SER A 44 29.44 -94.82 -42.40
N ALA A 45 28.36 -94.68 -43.18
CA ALA A 45 27.99 -95.69 -44.16
C ALA A 45 29.02 -95.85 -45.29
N LEU A 46 29.57 -94.73 -45.78
CA LEU A 46 30.65 -94.69 -46.76
C LEU A 46 31.93 -95.33 -46.21
N ARG A 47 32.34 -94.98 -44.98
CA ARG A 47 33.51 -95.57 -44.36
C ARG A 47 33.41 -97.09 -44.26
N ASN A 48 32.30 -97.60 -43.72
CA ASN A 48 32.05 -99.03 -43.63
C ASN A 48 32.04 -99.67 -45.03
N HIS A 49 31.44 -99.03 -46.03
CA HIS A 49 31.47 -99.58 -47.39
C HIS A 49 32.88 -99.69 -47.96
N MET A 50 33.74 -98.69 -47.74
CA MET A 50 35.15 -98.75 -48.13
C MET A 50 35.90 -99.90 -47.41
N GLU A 51 35.63 -100.11 -46.12
CA GLU A 51 36.19 -101.24 -45.37
C GLU A 51 35.68 -102.59 -45.93
N ALA A 52 34.42 -102.67 -46.35
CA ALA A 52 33.83 -103.85 -46.96
C ALA A 52 34.41 -104.16 -48.36
N ASP A 53 34.63 -103.13 -49.18
CA ASP A 53 35.28 -103.23 -50.49
C ASP A 53 36.72 -103.75 -50.35
N MET A 54 37.46 -103.26 -49.34
CA MET A 54 38.78 -103.80 -49.01
C MET A 54 38.73 -105.30 -48.64
N MET A 55 37.72 -105.75 -47.90
CA MET A 55 37.57 -107.18 -47.54
C MET A 55 37.18 -108.04 -48.75
N HIS A 56 36.44 -107.49 -49.71
CA HIS A 56 36.13 -108.16 -50.97
C HIS A 56 37.40 -108.55 -51.72
N ASP A 57 38.33 -107.60 -51.88
CA ASP A 57 39.63 -107.86 -52.50
C ASP A 57 40.52 -108.77 -51.66
N ALA A 58 40.48 -108.64 -50.34
CA ALA A 58 41.27 -109.47 -49.42
C ALA A 58 40.90 -110.95 -49.50
N LEU A 59 39.60 -111.29 -49.55
CA LEU A 59 39.13 -112.67 -49.73
C LEU A 59 39.59 -113.29 -51.06
N ARG A 60 39.62 -112.49 -52.12
CA ARG A 60 40.16 -112.92 -53.41
C ARG A 60 41.65 -113.21 -53.31
N ALA A 61 42.40 -112.38 -52.60
CA ALA A 61 43.81 -112.61 -52.33
C ALA A 61 44.03 -113.90 -51.51
N ASP A 62 43.19 -114.20 -50.51
CA ASP A 62 43.27 -115.43 -49.72
C ASP A 62 43.05 -116.68 -50.57
N VAL A 63 42.09 -116.65 -51.50
CA VAL A 63 41.85 -117.76 -52.44
C VAL A 63 43.07 -118.03 -53.31
N TYR A 64 43.67 -116.99 -53.91
CA TYR A 64 44.89 -117.17 -54.70
C TYR A 64 46.08 -117.58 -53.84
N SER A 65 46.18 -117.08 -52.61
CA SER A 65 47.19 -117.49 -51.64
C SER A 65 47.07 -118.98 -51.33
N ALA A 66 45.86 -119.50 -51.10
CA ALA A 66 45.62 -120.93 -50.86
C ALA A 66 46.05 -121.81 -52.03
N MET A 67 45.82 -121.36 -53.27
CA MET A 67 46.29 -122.06 -54.46
C MET A 67 47.82 -122.10 -54.54
N LEU A 68 48.49 -120.99 -54.20
CA LEU A 68 49.95 -120.95 -54.16
C LEU A 68 50.51 -121.86 -53.07
N VAL A 69 49.88 -121.91 -51.89
CA VAL A 69 50.24 -122.83 -50.80
C VAL A 69 50.08 -124.29 -51.24
N GLY A 70 48.93 -124.67 -51.82
CA GLY A 70 48.68 -126.03 -52.31
C GLY A 70 49.63 -126.50 -53.41
N LEU A 71 50.11 -125.58 -54.26
CA LEU A 71 51.13 -125.85 -55.28
C LEU A 71 52.57 -125.89 -54.75
N GLY A 72 52.78 -125.65 -53.44
CA GLY A 72 54.11 -125.54 -52.83
C GLY A 72 54.89 -124.29 -53.28
N LYS A 73 54.20 -123.26 -53.78
CA LYS A 73 54.77 -122.02 -54.31
C LYS A 73 54.67 -120.82 -53.35
N SER A 74 54.20 -121.03 -52.11
CA SER A 74 54.08 -120.00 -51.09
C SER A 74 54.82 -120.40 -49.81
N THR A 75 55.30 -119.39 -49.08
CA THR A 75 55.86 -119.57 -47.72
C THR A 75 54.79 -119.58 -46.64
N ALA A 76 53.55 -119.19 -46.96
CA ALA A 76 52.43 -119.22 -46.03
C ALA A 76 52.01 -120.67 -45.72
N THR A 77 51.51 -120.88 -44.50
CA THR A 77 50.97 -122.16 -44.07
C THR A 77 49.49 -122.30 -44.44
N ALA A 78 49.03 -123.54 -44.55
CA ALA A 78 47.61 -123.84 -44.74
C ALA A 78 46.72 -123.26 -43.62
N THR A 79 47.25 -123.15 -42.40
CA THR A 79 46.55 -122.57 -41.25
C THR A 79 46.43 -121.06 -41.39
N GLU A 80 47.53 -120.35 -41.70
CA GLU A 80 47.51 -118.88 -41.87
C GLU A 80 46.52 -118.43 -42.95
N VAL A 81 46.41 -119.16 -44.07
CA VAL A 81 45.45 -118.81 -45.13
C VAL A 81 44.01 -119.09 -44.71
N ARG A 82 43.75 -120.17 -43.95
CA ARG A 82 42.40 -120.46 -43.42
C ARG A 82 41.98 -119.44 -42.37
N ASP A 83 42.90 -119.02 -41.50
CA ASP A 83 42.64 -118.01 -40.47
C ASP A 83 42.39 -116.64 -41.11
N SER A 84 43.23 -116.22 -42.07
CA SER A 84 43.06 -114.99 -42.86
C SER A 84 41.72 -114.96 -43.60
N LEU A 85 41.36 -116.06 -44.27
CA LEU A 85 40.07 -116.18 -44.94
C LEU A 85 38.89 -116.05 -43.96
N ALA A 86 38.98 -116.71 -42.80
CA ALA A 86 37.93 -116.66 -41.79
C ALA A 86 37.79 -115.25 -41.18
N GLU A 87 38.92 -114.57 -40.95
CA GLU A 87 38.96 -113.19 -40.46
C GLU A 87 38.35 -112.21 -41.47
N HIS A 88 38.81 -112.23 -42.73
CA HIS A 88 38.27 -111.35 -43.77
C HIS A 88 36.80 -111.66 -44.07
N ALA A 89 36.39 -112.94 -44.11
CA ALA A 89 34.99 -113.32 -44.28
C ALA A 89 34.11 -112.86 -43.11
N GLY A 90 34.63 -112.97 -41.88
CA GLY A 90 33.95 -112.49 -40.68
C GLY A 90 33.79 -110.97 -40.69
N HIS A 91 34.87 -110.26 -40.97
CA HIS A 91 34.88 -108.80 -40.98
C HIS A 91 34.04 -108.22 -42.12
N PHE A 92 34.04 -108.83 -43.31
CA PHE A 92 33.18 -108.38 -44.41
C PHE A 92 31.69 -108.50 -44.04
N ARG A 93 31.29 -109.61 -43.39
CA ARG A 93 29.92 -109.73 -42.88
C ARG A 93 29.61 -108.70 -41.81
N GLU A 94 30.54 -108.48 -40.88
CA GLU A 94 30.39 -107.52 -39.78
C GLU A 94 30.18 -106.08 -40.30
N VAL A 95 31.03 -105.62 -41.21
CA VAL A 95 30.98 -104.25 -41.73
C VAL A 95 29.73 -104.00 -42.57
N LEU A 96 29.27 -105.00 -43.33
CA LEU A 96 27.99 -104.93 -44.04
C LEU A 96 26.80 -104.86 -43.06
N ASP A 97 26.84 -105.64 -41.99
CA ASP A 97 25.81 -105.62 -40.93
C ASP A 97 25.83 -104.31 -40.13
N ASP A 98 27.00 -103.74 -39.87
CA ASP A 98 27.14 -102.45 -39.21
C ASP A 98 26.50 -101.33 -40.03
N ASN A 99 26.61 -101.39 -41.36
CA ASN A 99 25.87 -100.51 -42.25
C ASN A 99 24.35 -100.66 -42.15
N LEU A 100 23.83 -101.87 -41.94
CA LEU A 100 22.40 -102.10 -41.75
C LEU A 100 21.86 -101.63 -40.40
N LYS A 101 22.74 -101.52 -39.38
CA LYS A 101 22.40 -100.96 -38.06
C LYS A 101 22.31 -99.43 -38.07
N LEU A 102 22.97 -98.77 -39.02
CA LEU A 102 22.87 -97.32 -39.18
C LEU A 102 21.43 -96.91 -39.58
N PRO A 103 20.96 -95.72 -39.18
CA PRO A 103 19.67 -95.17 -39.63
C PRO A 103 19.78 -94.61 -41.06
N ILE A 104 20.28 -95.42 -41.98
CA ILE A 104 20.41 -95.12 -43.41
C ILE A 104 19.03 -95.04 -44.08
N ASN A 105 18.99 -94.35 -45.22
CA ASN A 105 17.77 -94.21 -45.99
C ASN A 105 17.25 -95.57 -46.52
N PRO A 106 15.95 -95.69 -46.86
CA PRO A 106 15.38 -96.96 -47.31
C PRO A 106 16.02 -97.54 -48.57
N GLN A 107 16.54 -96.69 -49.46
CA GLN A 107 17.18 -97.10 -50.71
C GLN A 107 18.53 -97.79 -50.45
N LEU A 108 19.40 -97.16 -49.63
CA LEU A 108 20.67 -97.77 -49.19
C LEU A 108 20.42 -99.06 -48.42
N ARG A 109 19.43 -99.08 -47.52
CA ARG A 109 19.09 -100.29 -46.75
C ARG A 109 18.73 -101.45 -47.67
N THR A 110 17.89 -101.18 -48.67
CA THR A 110 17.48 -102.20 -49.66
C THR A 110 18.68 -102.69 -50.48
N ALA A 111 19.57 -101.79 -50.92
CA ALA A 111 20.76 -102.16 -51.68
C ALA A 111 21.74 -103.03 -50.87
N LEU A 112 21.97 -102.70 -49.59
CA LEU A 112 22.79 -103.49 -48.68
C LEU A 112 22.20 -104.89 -48.42
N GLU A 113 20.87 -104.99 -48.26
CA GLU A 113 20.19 -106.28 -48.07
C GLU A 113 20.28 -107.17 -49.32
N GLN A 114 20.26 -106.57 -50.53
CA GLN A 114 20.40 -107.31 -51.80
C GLN A 114 21.80 -107.86 -52.03
N ILE A 115 22.83 -107.29 -51.41
CA ILE A 115 24.22 -107.77 -51.50
C ILE A 115 24.46 -109.02 -50.65
N LYS A 116 23.75 -109.18 -49.53
CA LYS A 116 23.96 -110.30 -48.59
C LYS A 116 23.98 -111.69 -49.25
N PRO A 117 23.02 -112.07 -50.12
CA PRO A 117 23.04 -113.38 -50.76
C PRO A 117 24.26 -113.59 -51.66
N SER A 118 24.68 -112.55 -52.39
CA SER A 118 25.86 -112.59 -53.25
C SER A 118 27.14 -112.65 -52.42
N LEU A 119 27.21 -111.92 -51.31
CA LEU A 119 28.30 -111.98 -50.33
C LEU A 119 28.44 -113.39 -49.74
N ASP A 120 27.35 -113.99 -49.27
CA ASP A 120 27.39 -115.34 -48.73
C ASP A 120 27.76 -116.39 -49.78
N THR A 121 27.32 -116.20 -51.03
CA THR A 121 27.72 -117.07 -52.14
C THR A 121 29.21 -116.94 -52.45
N TYR A 122 29.72 -115.72 -52.46
CA TYR A 122 31.14 -115.41 -52.67
C TYR A 122 32.01 -115.99 -51.55
N ILE A 123 31.67 -115.74 -50.28
CA ILE A 123 32.40 -116.30 -49.12
C ILE A 123 32.37 -117.83 -49.14
N LYS A 124 31.22 -118.47 -49.36
CA LYS A 124 31.14 -119.94 -49.45
C LYS A 124 31.97 -120.48 -50.60
N SER A 125 31.97 -119.81 -51.75
CA SER A 125 32.81 -120.20 -52.87
C SER A 125 34.30 -120.04 -52.53
N ALA A 126 34.67 -119.03 -51.74
CA ALA A 126 36.02 -118.82 -51.25
C ALA A 126 36.45 -119.92 -50.25
N GLU A 127 35.61 -120.23 -49.26
CA GLU A 127 35.84 -121.32 -48.29
C GLU A 127 35.99 -122.68 -48.98
N GLN A 128 35.13 -122.96 -49.97
CA GLN A 128 35.17 -124.21 -50.72
C GLN A 128 36.44 -124.33 -51.57
N ILE A 129 36.80 -123.28 -52.33
CA ILE A 129 37.99 -123.32 -53.17
C ILE A 129 39.27 -123.36 -52.33
N VAL A 130 39.35 -122.64 -51.21
CA VAL A 130 40.49 -122.71 -50.27
C VAL A 130 40.60 -124.11 -49.67
N GLY A 131 39.49 -124.71 -49.25
CA GLY A 131 39.46 -126.07 -48.74
C GLY A 131 40.01 -127.10 -49.72
N VAL A 132 39.67 -126.98 -51.01
CA VAL A 132 40.16 -127.88 -52.08
C VAL A 132 41.59 -127.54 -52.50
N ALA A 133 41.95 -126.25 -52.58
CA ALA A 133 43.23 -125.78 -53.10
C ALA A 133 44.41 -126.29 -52.27
N LEU A 134 44.24 -126.35 -50.95
CA LEU A 134 45.28 -126.79 -50.01
C LEU A 134 45.62 -128.28 -50.15
N ASP A 135 44.63 -129.12 -50.48
CA ASP A 135 44.82 -130.59 -50.55
C ASP A 135 44.98 -131.10 -52.00
N LYS A 136 44.29 -130.46 -52.96
CA LYS A 136 44.19 -130.88 -54.38
C LYS A 136 44.19 -129.65 -55.30
N PRO A 137 45.35 -129.02 -55.55
CA PRO A 137 45.43 -127.77 -56.31
C PRO A 137 44.87 -127.88 -57.74
N ASP A 138 45.05 -129.03 -58.41
CA ASP A 138 44.52 -129.24 -59.76
C ASP A 138 42.99 -129.26 -59.82
N ALA A 139 42.33 -129.74 -58.75
CA ALA A 139 40.87 -129.73 -58.63
C ALA A 139 40.33 -128.33 -58.29
N ALA A 140 41.09 -127.55 -57.52
CA ALA A 140 40.75 -126.15 -57.24
C ALA A 140 40.85 -125.26 -58.49
N GLN A 141 41.80 -125.53 -59.39
CA GLN A 141 41.92 -124.85 -60.68
C GLN A 141 40.61 -124.93 -61.49
N GLN A 142 39.89 -126.07 -61.43
CA GLN A 142 38.60 -126.25 -62.11
C GLN A 142 37.45 -125.47 -61.44
N GLN A 143 37.56 -125.17 -60.14
CA GLN A 143 36.55 -124.39 -59.39
C GLN A 143 36.79 -122.88 -59.46
N LEU A 144 37.95 -122.44 -59.96
CA LEU A 144 38.30 -121.02 -60.08
C LEU A 144 37.29 -120.24 -60.94
N GLY A 145 36.73 -120.86 -61.98
CA GLY A 145 35.70 -120.24 -62.81
C GLY A 145 34.43 -119.87 -62.02
N THR A 146 33.98 -120.76 -61.13
CA THR A 146 32.82 -120.53 -60.26
C THR A 146 33.11 -119.43 -59.23
N PHE A 147 34.30 -119.44 -58.62
CA PHE A 147 34.71 -118.40 -57.67
C PHE A 147 34.81 -117.03 -58.35
N ASN A 148 35.45 -116.94 -59.52
CA ASN A 148 35.55 -115.69 -60.26
C ASN A 148 34.17 -115.17 -60.69
N ALA A 149 33.22 -116.05 -61.03
CA ALA A 149 31.85 -115.64 -61.33
C ALA A 149 31.14 -115.06 -60.09
N ALA A 150 31.31 -115.68 -58.92
CA ALA A 150 30.79 -115.15 -57.66
C ALA A 150 31.44 -113.81 -57.26
N PHE A 151 32.76 -113.67 -57.47
CA PHE A 151 33.48 -112.41 -57.31
C PHE A 151 32.92 -111.33 -58.23
N SER A 152 32.84 -111.58 -59.53
CA SER A 152 32.36 -110.57 -60.50
C SER A 152 30.91 -110.16 -60.25
N GLN A 153 30.05 -111.09 -59.82
CA GLN A 153 28.66 -110.75 -59.46
C GLN A 153 28.60 -109.86 -58.21
N LEU A 154 29.41 -110.15 -57.19
CA LEU A 154 29.46 -109.33 -55.97
C LEU A 154 30.10 -107.97 -56.25
N GLU A 155 31.16 -107.93 -57.06
CA GLU A 155 31.84 -106.71 -57.51
C GLU A 155 30.87 -105.74 -58.18
N GLU A 156 30.05 -106.22 -59.13
CA GLU A 156 29.07 -105.37 -59.83
C GLU A 156 28.03 -104.78 -58.87
N GLN A 157 27.58 -105.57 -57.88
CA GLN A 157 26.66 -105.10 -56.86
C GLN A 157 27.33 -104.13 -55.88
N MET A 158 28.57 -104.39 -55.47
CA MET A 158 29.37 -103.51 -54.61
C MET A 158 29.65 -102.18 -55.31
N ALA A 159 29.98 -102.18 -56.60
CA ALA A 159 30.16 -100.96 -57.39
C ALA A 159 28.87 -100.11 -57.44
N THR A 160 27.72 -100.77 -57.68
CA THR A 160 26.41 -100.09 -57.67
C THR A 160 26.07 -99.53 -56.29
N LEU A 161 26.39 -100.27 -55.22
CA LEU A 161 26.22 -99.79 -53.85
C LEU A 161 27.16 -98.62 -53.55
N SER A 162 28.40 -98.65 -54.04
CA SER A 162 29.38 -97.58 -53.87
C SER A 162 28.86 -96.27 -54.46
N GLU A 163 28.40 -96.30 -55.71
CA GLU A 163 27.79 -95.13 -56.35
C GLU A 163 26.60 -94.58 -55.55
N LEU A 164 25.76 -95.46 -55.00
CA LEU A 164 24.60 -95.06 -54.20
C LEU A 164 25.01 -94.44 -52.85
N ILE A 165 26.01 -95.00 -52.17
CA ILE A 165 26.51 -94.50 -50.89
C ILE A 165 27.26 -93.17 -51.08
N GLU A 166 28.10 -93.05 -52.10
CA GLU A 166 28.79 -91.80 -52.46
C GLU A 166 27.77 -90.71 -52.82
N SER A 167 26.77 -91.03 -53.65
CA SER A 167 25.72 -90.09 -54.03
C SER A 167 24.91 -89.60 -52.83
N ASN A 168 24.50 -90.52 -51.95
CA ASN A 168 23.78 -90.18 -50.72
C ASN A 168 24.64 -89.33 -49.77
N THR A 169 25.93 -89.64 -49.63
CA THR A 169 26.88 -88.86 -48.81
C THR A 169 27.05 -87.44 -49.35
N ARG A 170 27.19 -87.30 -50.67
CA ARG A 170 27.25 -86.00 -51.33
C ARG A 170 25.95 -85.20 -51.13
N GLN A 171 24.79 -85.84 -51.29
CA GLN A 171 23.49 -85.20 -51.10
C GLN A 171 23.29 -84.74 -49.65
N THR A 172 23.65 -85.54 -48.65
CA THR A 172 23.55 -85.14 -47.24
C THR A 172 24.57 -84.06 -46.86
N SER A 173 25.75 -84.07 -47.48
CA SER A 173 26.76 -83.02 -47.28
C SER A 173 26.30 -81.68 -47.86
N GLU A 174 25.85 -81.65 -49.12
CA GLU A 174 25.28 -80.46 -49.76
C GLU A 174 24.04 -79.95 -49.01
N GLY A 175 23.18 -80.87 -48.54
CA GLY A 175 22.02 -80.55 -47.69
C GLY A 175 22.41 -79.91 -46.35
N THR A 176 23.51 -80.35 -45.74
CA THR A 176 24.04 -79.79 -44.49
C THR A 176 24.59 -78.38 -44.69
N GLU A 177 25.40 -78.16 -45.73
CA GLU A 177 25.90 -76.83 -46.07
C GLU A 177 24.76 -75.84 -46.35
N ALA A 178 23.75 -76.28 -47.11
CA ALA A 178 22.55 -75.50 -47.37
C ALA A 178 21.76 -75.18 -46.10
N ALA A 179 21.61 -76.15 -45.18
CA ALA A 179 20.93 -75.94 -43.90
C ALA A 179 21.65 -74.92 -43.02
N ILE A 180 22.99 -74.98 -42.94
CA ILE A 180 23.83 -74.02 -42.21
C ILE A 180 23.72 -72.63 -42.82
N SER A 181 23.88 -72.52 -44.14
CA SER A 181 23.82 -71.24 -44.86
C SER A 181 22.45 -70.57 -44.70
N ASN A 182 21.37 -71.32 -44.88
CA ASN A 182 20.01 -70.81 -44.74
C ASN A 182 19.68 -70.38 -43.29
N ALA A 183 20.14 -71.13 -42.29
CA ALA A 183 19.98 -70.76 -40.88
C ALA A 183 20.73 -69.45 -40.55
N ASN A 184 21.96 -69.30 -41.02
CA ASN A 184 22.77 -68.10 -40.82
C ASN A 184 22.17 -66.87 -41.54
N LEU A 185 21.70 -67.04 -42.78
CA LEU A 185 21.04 -65.98 -43.54
C LEU A 185 19.75 -65.52 -42.86
N ALA A 186 18.89 -66.46 -42.45
CA ALA A 186 17.64 -66.16 -41.76
C ALA A 186 17.89 -65.41 -40.44
N LEU A 187 18.87 -65.84 -39.65
CA LEU A 187 19.29 -65.15 -38.43
C LEU A 187 19.78 -63.73 -38.72
N GLY A 188 20.66 -63.57 -39.71
CA GLY A 188 21.22 -62.27 -40.11
C GLY A 188 20.14 -61.26 -40.54
N VAL A 189 19.20 -61.67 -41.38
CA VAL A 189 18.08 -60.81 -41.84
C VAL A 189 17.21 -60.36 -40.66
N VAL A 190 16.85 -61.27 -39.76
CA VAL A 190 15.97 -60.96 -38.62
C VAL A 190 16.69 -60.06 -37.61
N LEU A 191 17.99 -60.26 -37.39
CA LEU A 191 18.81 -59.38 -36.55
C LEU A 191 18.88 -57.95 -37.10
N ILE A 192 19.16 -57.79 -38.41
CA ILE A 192 19.22 -56.48 -39.06
C ILE A 192 17.85 -55.79 -39.03
N ALA A 193 16.77 -56.51 -39.35
CA ALA A 193 15.42 -55.96 -39.32
C ALA A 193 15.01 -55.51 -37.91
N SER A 194 15.34 -56.31 -36.89
CA SER A 194 15.08 -55.97 -35.48
C SER A 194 15.86 -54.73 -35.04
N LEU A 195 17.14 -54.64 -35.42
CA LEU A 195 17.98 -53.49 -35.12
C LEU A 195 17.45 -52.20 -35.76
N LEU A 196 17.08 -52.25 -37.05
CA LEU A 196 16.51 -51.10 -37.75
C LEU A 196 15.18 -50.65 -37.14
N LEU A 197 14.31 -51.59 -36.79
CA LEU A 197 13.02 -51.29 -36.14
C LEU A 197 13.24 -50.57 -34.79
N LEU A 198 14.16 -51.08 -33.96
CA LEU A 198 14.48 -50.47 -32.67
C LEU A 198 15.13 -49.09 -32.81
N LEU A 199 16.01 -48.89 -33.80
CA LEU A 199 16.62 -47.58 -34.07
C LEU A 199 15.58 -46.55 -34.53
N ILE A 200 14.69 -46.91 -35.45
CA ILE A 200 13.63 -46.03 -35.96
C ILE A 200 12.68 -45.66 -34.82
N GLN A 201 12.21 -46.65 -34.07
CA GLN A 201 11.29 -46.43 -32.95
C GLN A 201 11.97 -45.62 -31.83
N GLY A 202 13.21 -45.93 -31.48
CA GLY A 202 13.99 -45.19 -30.47
C GLY A 202 14.17 -43.72 -30.86
N ARG A 203 14.53 -43.46 -32.12
CA ARG A 203 14.65 -42.09 -32.64
C ARG A 203 13.32 -41.34 -32.61
N TRP A 204 12.22 -42.00 -32.94
CA TRP A 204 10.88 -41.41 -32.86
C TRP A 204 10.48 -41.05 -31.42
N VAL A 205 10.72 -41.94 -30.45
CA VAL A 205 10.45 -41.68 -29.02
C VAL A 205 11.30 -40.51 -28.50
N ILE A 206 12.59 -40.48 -28.82
CA ILE A 206 13.51 -39.41 -28.43
C ILE A 206 13.01 -38.05 -28.94
N LEU A 207 12.75 -37.94 -30.25
CA LEU A 207 12.31 -36.68 -30.85
C LEU A 207 10.95 -36.23 -30.30
N SER A 208 10.05 -37.19 -30.05
CA SER A 208 8.71 -36.90 -29.55
C SER A 208 8.65 -36.45 -28.09
N ILE A 209 9.65 -36.78 -27.26
CA ILE A 209 9.69 -36.43 -25.82
C ILE A 209 10.65 -35.26 -25.60
N MET A 210 11.87 -35.36 -26.12
CA MET A 210 12.97 -34.45 -25.80
C MET A 210 12.77 -33.05 -26.41
N GLY A 211 12.13 -32.95 -27.58
CA GLY A 211 11.81 -31.68 -28.21
C GLY A 211 10.89 -30.80 -27.34
N PRO A 212 9.69 -31.28 -26.98
CA PRO A 212 8.79 -30.55 -26.08
C PRO A 212 9.39 -30.25 -24.70
N LEU A 213 10.14 -31.18 -24.10
CA LEU A 213 10.84 -30.94 -22.82
C LEU A 213 11.89 -29.84 -22.92
N LYS A 214 12.67 -29.79 -24.00
CA LYS A 214 13.64 -28.71 -24.24
C LYS A 214 12.96 -27.36 -24.46
N SER A 215 11.78 -27.35 -25.08
CA SER A 215 10.97 -26.12 -25.20
C SER A 215 10.41 -25.68 -23.85
N ALA A 216 9.84 -26.60 -23.06
CA ALA A 216 9.37 -26.30 -21.71
C ALA A 216 10.49 -25.77 -20.80
N SER A 217 11.69 -26.36 -20.87
CA SER A 217 12.87 -25.89 -20.16
C SER A 217 13.27 -24.46 -20.57
N ARG A 218 13.35 -24.18 -21.88
CA ARG A 218 13.64 -22.82 -22.39
C ARG A 218 12.60 -21.79 -21.97
N ILE A 219 11.31 -22.17 -21.96
CA ILE A 219 10.23 -21.32 -21.49
C ILE A 219 10.40 -21.01 -19.99
N ALA A 220 10.63 -22.04 -19.17
CA ALA A 220 10.84 -21.87 -17.75
C ALA A 220 12.08 -21.01 -17.46
N GLU A 221 13.17 -21.21 -18.21
CA GLU A 221 14.38 -20.41 -18.14
C GLU A 221 14.12 -18.94 -18.52
N SER A 222 13.35 -18.69 -19.59
CA SER A 222 12.93 -17.34 -19.97
C SER A 222 12.15 -16.66 -18.86
N ILE A 223 11.17 -17.36 -18.27
CA ILE A 223 10.35 -16.84 -17.16
C ILE A 223 11.23 -16.56 -15.93
N ALA A 224 12.17 -17.45 -15.59
CA ALA A 224 13.08 -17.29 -14.45
C ALA A 224 14.04 -16.09 -14.61
N HIS A 225 14.45 -15.79 -15.84
CA HIS A 225 15.23 -14.59 -16.17
C HIS A 225 14.36 -13.33 -16.30
N GLY A 226 13.05 -13.43 -16.09
CA GLY A 226 12.11 -12.32 -16.16
C GLY A 226 11.69 -11.94 -17.57
N ASN A 227 12.04 -12.72 -18.60
CA ASN A 227 11.57 -12.46 -19.97
C ASN A 227 10.20 -13.10 -20.17
N LEU A 228 9.15 -12.27 -20.14
CA LEU A 228 7.76 -12.65 -20.35
C LEU A 228 7.21 -12.14 -21.69
N ILE A 229 8.01 -11.43 -22.49
CA ILE A 229 7.58 -10.78 -23.75
C ILE A 229 7.04 -11.81 -24.74
N GLU A 230 7.78 -12.92 -24.91
CA GLU A 230 7.52 -13.88 -25.97
C GLU A 230 6.27 -14.72 -25.67
N PRO A 231 5.27 -14.73 -26.58
CA PRO A 231 4.09 -15.56 -26.40
C PRO A 231 4.46 -17.04 -26.52
N ILE A 232 4.05 -17.83 -25.54
CA ILE A 232 4.25 -19.28 -25.56
C ILE A 232 3.24 -19.91 -26.52
N VAL A 233 3.73 -20.55 -27.58
CA VAL A 233 2.89 -21.29 -28.52
C VAL A 233 2.37 -22.57 -27.85
N GLU A 234 1.05 -22.63 -27.64
CA GLU A 234 0.40 -23.76 -26.98
C GLU A 234 0.24 -24.96 -27.95
N PRO A 235 0.84 -26.12 -27.66
CA PRO A 235 0.73 -27.29 -28.53
C PRO A 235 -0.68 -27.89 -28.50
N ALA A 236 -1.17 -28.37 -29.65
CA ALA A 236 -2.46 -29.06 -29.77
C ALA A 236 -2.48 -30.48 -29.16
N GLY A 237 -1.31 -31.02 -28.79
CA GLY A 237 -1.18 -32.36 -28.22
C GLY A 237 -1.89 -32.50 -26.87
N LYS A 238 -2.38 -33.72 -26.60
CA LYS A 238 -2.99 -34.08 -25.30
C LYS A 238 -2.03 -34.88 -24.39
N ASP A 239 -0.75 -34.93 -24.74
CA ASP A 239 0.26 -35.63 -23.93
C ASP A 239 0.78 -34.74 -22.79
N GLU A 240 1.50 -35.37 -21.86
CA GLU A 240 1.97 -34.76 -20.63
C GLU A 240 2.91 -33.57 -20.90
N ALA A 241 3.72 -33.63 -21.96
CA ALA A 241 4.57 -32.52 -22.35
C ALA A 241 3.75 -31.33 -22.88
N SER A 242 2.68 -31.59 -23.63
CA SER A 242 1.78 -30.55 -24.11
C SER A 242 1.01 -29.88 -22.96
N VAL A 243 0.60 -30.66 -21.95
CA VAL A 243 -0.01 -30.13 -20.72
C VAL A 243 0.98 -29.23 -19.98
N LEU A 244 2.22 -29.66 -19.81
CA LEU A 244 3.27 -28.87 -19.15
C LEU A 244 3.47 -27.49 -19.83
N ILE A 245 3.55 -27.46 -21.16
CA ILE A 245 3.72 -26.20 -21.90
C ILE A 245 2.50 -25.27 -21.72
N ARG A 246 1.27 -25.79 -21.75
CA ARG A 246 0.05 -24.99 -21.50
C ARG A 246 -0.01 -24.44 -20.06
N THR A 247 0.43 -25.23 -19.08
CA THR A 247 0.51 -24.77 -17.69
C THR A 247 1.56 -23.66 -17.55
N LEU A 248 2.72 -23.78 -18.20
CA LEU A 248 3.72 -22.71 -18.26
C LEU A 248 3.18 -21.44 -18.96
N ALA A 249 2.38 -21.60 -20.03
CA ALA A 249 1.72 -20.48 -20.71
C ALA A 249 0.73 -19.73 -19.81
N THR A 250 -0.07 -20.49 -19.04
CA THR A 250 -0.99 -19.91 -18.05
C THR A 250 -0.23 -19.16 -16.95
N MET A 251 0.82 -19.80 -16.40
CA MET A 251 1.68 -19.16 -15.39
C MET A 251 2.33 -17.87 -15.92
N GLN A 252 2.83 -17.87 -17.16
CA GLN A 252 3.38 -16.66 -17.79
C GLN A 252 2.33 -15.55 -17.85
N ARG A 253 1.11 -15.86 -18.29
CA ARG A 253 0.02 -14.88 -18.42
C ARG A 253 -0.39 -14.30 -17.07
N ASP A 254 -0.50 -15.13 -16.04
CA ASP A 254 -0.86 -14.70 -14.69
C ASP A 254 0.25 -13.84 -14.06
N LEU A 255 1.52 -14.21 -14.26
CA LEU A 255 2.67 -13.39 -13.86
C LEU A 255 2.67 -12.03 -14.56
N ARG A 256 2.44 -12.00 -15.88
CA ARG A 256 2.36 -10.74 -16.65
C ARG A 256 1.27 -9.82 -16.09
N ASN A 257 0.09 -10.35 -15.84
CA ASN A 257 -1.02 -9.59 -15.27
C ASN A 257 -0.69 -9.07 -13.86
N MET A 258 -0.08 -9.89 -13.01
CA MET A 258 0.32 -9.50 -11.66
C MET A 258 1.37 -8.39 -11.68
N ILE A 259 2.39 -8.51 -12.53
CA ILE A 259 3.45 -7.50 -12.70
C ILE A 259 2.88 -6.18 -13.22
N ASP A 260 1.96 -6.22 -14.19
CA ASP A 260 1.30 -5.03 -14.71
C ASP A 260 0.44 -4.32 -13.64
N VAL A 261 -0.30 -5.07 -12.82
CA VAL A 261 -1.05 -4.52 -11.68
C VAL A 261 -0.11 -3.89 -10.66
N VAL A 262 1.00 -4.56 -10.29
CA VAL A 262 1.98 -4.01 -9.35
C VAL A 262 2.60 -2.73 -9.90
N ARG A 263 2.97 -2.70 -11.19
CA ARG A 263 3.53 -1.51 -11.84
C ARG A 263 2.54 -0.34 -11.85
N ARG A 264 1.28 -0.58 -12.20
CA ARG A 264 0.23 0.45 -12.16
C ARG A 264 0.00 0.98 -10.74
N ASN A 265 -0.05 0.11 -9.74
CA ASN A 265 -0.21 0.49 -8.35
C ASN A 265 0.99 1.28 -7.83
N ALA A 266 2.22 0.89 -8.18
CA ALA A 266 3.44 1.63 -7.82
C ALA A 266 3.43 3.05 -8.40
N HIS A 267 3.09 3.21 -9.69
CA HIS A 267 2.91 4.54 -10.27
C HIS A 267 1.79 5.34 -9.61
N GLY A 268 0.67 4.69 -9.26
CA GLY A 268 -0.42 5.33 -8.52
C GLY A 268 0.00 5.86 -7.16
N VAL A 269 0.73 5.06 -6.36
CA VAL A 269 1.25 5.48 -5.05
C VAL A 269 2.25 6.62 -5.18
N SER A 270 3.12 6.59 -6.20
CA SER A 270 4.06 7.69 -6.47
C SER A 270 3.33 8.99 -6.78
N GLY A 271 2.31 8.96 -7.65
CA GLY A 271 1.50 10.14 -7.97
C GLY A 271 0.70 10.67 -6.77
N MET A 272 0.12 9.78 -5.96
CA MET A 272 -0.56 10.16 -4.71
C MET A 272 0.40 10.79 -3.70
N SER A 273 1.64 10.28 -3.62
CA SER A 273 2.67 10.85 -2.76
C SER A 273 3.05 12.26 -3.21
N GLU A 274 3.20 12.49 -4.52
CA GLU A 274 3.49 13.83 -5.05
C GLU A 274 2.36 14.83 -4.75
N GLN A 275 1.10 14.41 -4.89
CA GLN A 275 -0.06 15.22 -4.49
C GLN A 275 -0.08 15.51 -2.98
N LEU A 276 0.24 14.52 -2.15
CA LEU A 276 0.29 14.69 -0.70
C LEU A 276 1.41 15.65 -0.28
N SER A 277 2.56 15.60 -0.96
CA SER A 277 3.68 16.52 -0.74
C SER A 277 3.30 17.97 -1.09
N GLN A 278 2.63 18.18 -2.23
CA GLN A 278 2.07 19.50 -2.57
C GLN A 278 1.06 19.98 -1.52
N GLY A 279 0.17 19.09 -1.05
CA GLY A 279 -0.76 19.40 0.04
C GLY A 279 -0.04 19.80 1.32
N CYS A 280 1.03 19.10 1.69
CA CYS A 280 1.86 19.44 2.84
C CYS A 280 2.44 20.86 2.73
N HIS A 281 3.00 21.22 1.57
CA HIS A 281 3.51 22.58 1.33
C HIS A 281 2.41 23.64 1.49
N GLN A 282 1.22 23.42 0.94
CA GLN A 282 0.11 24.37 1.06
C GLN A 282 -0.34 24.56 2.52
N VAL A 283 -0.41 23.48 3.31
CA VAL A 283 -0.77 23.59 4.72
C VAL A 283 0.35 24.24 5.52
N ALA A 284 1.63 24.02 5.16
CA ALA A 284 2.77 24.67 5.82
C ALA A 284 2.71 26.18 5.62
N ASP A 285 2.49 26.64 4.38
CA ASP A 285 2.34 28.06 4.05
C ASP A 285 1.15 28.68 4.77
N SER A 286 0.01 27.96 4.80
CA SER A 286 -1.20 28.42 5.50
C SER A 286 -0.98 28.53 7.01
N SER A 287 -0.26 27.58 7.61
CA SER A 287 0.11 27.62 9.03
C SER A 287 1.04 28.81 9.28
N GLN A 288 2.07 29.03 8.44
CA GLN A 288 2.94 30.19 8.58
C GLN A 288 2.16 31.52 8.53
N GLN A 289 1.21 31.66 7.60
CA GLN A 289 0.33 32.83 7.53
C GLN A 289 -0.54 32.98 8.79
N GLN A 290 -1.08 31.88 9.31
CA GLN A 290 -1.86 31.86 10.54
C GLN A 290 -1.03 32.29 11.75
N SER A 291 0.23 31.87 11.84
CA SER A 291 1.17 32.30 12.89
C SER A 291 1.45 33.81 12.82
N VAL A 292 1.67 34.35 11.61
CA VAL A 292 1.88 35.80 11.42
C VAL A 292 0.62 36.59 11.79
N ALA A 293 -0.55 36.11 11.38
CA ALA A 293 -1.83 36.71 11.73
C ALA A 293 -2.06 36.70 13.25
N ALA A 294 -1.74 35.58 13.93
CA ALA A 294 -1.80 35.48 15.38
C ALA A 294 -0.86 36.50 16.05
N GLY A 295 0.39 36.64 15.59
CA GLY A 295 1.30 37.66 16.10
C GLY A 295 0.74 39.09 15.96
N THR A 296 0.10 39.39 14.85
CA THR A 296 -0.55 40.68 14.61
C THR A 296 -1.76 40.90 15.54
N MET A 297 -2.58 39.86 15.75
CA MET A 297 -3.71 39.92 16.68
C MET A 297 -3.26 40.08 18.13
N ALA A 298 -2.16 39.44 18.53
CA ALA A 298 -1.60 39.57 19.89
C ALA A 298 -1.13 41.00 20.16
N ALA A 299 -0.49 41.64 19.17
CA ALA A 299 -0.12 43.05 19.24
C ALA A 299 -1.36 43.96 19.36
N ALA A 300 -2.41 43.70 18.56
CA ALA A 300 -3.66 44.45 18.64
C ALA A 300 -4.38 44.28 19.99
N ALA A 301 -4.40 43.06 20.55
CA ALA A 301 -4.95 42.79 21.88
C ALA A 301 -4.15 43.52 22.97
N SER A 302 -2.82 43.53 22.88
CA SER A 302 -1.97 44.27 23.82
C SER A 302 -2.23 45.78 23.77
N GLN A 303 -2.38 46.33 22.55
CA GLN A 303 -2.75 47.74 22.37
C GLN A 303 -4.15 48.03 22.94
N MET A 304 -5.10 47.12 22.73
CA MET A 304 -6.45 47.26 23.28
C MET A 304 -6.44 47.27 24.81
N THR A 305 -5.66 46.40 25.45
CA THR A 305 -5.49 46.40 26.92
C THR A 305 -4.89 47.72 27.42
N ALA A 306 -3.87 48.26 26.73
CA ALA A 306 -3.31 49.57 27.09
C ALA A 306 -4.34 50.71 26.94
N SER A 307 -5.15 50.70 25.88
CA SER A 307 -6.23 51.67 25.69
C SER A 307 -7.32 51.53 26.76
N ILE A 308 -7.69 50.32 27.16
CA ILE A 308 -8.64 50.08 28.24
C ILE A 308 -8.13 50.70 29.55
N GLU A 309 -6.86 50.50 29.90
CA GLU A 309 -6.26 51.13 31.10
C GLU A 309 -6.30 52.66 31.04
N GLU A 310 -6.07 53.25 29.86
CA GLU A 310 -6.13 54.69 29.69
C GLU A 310 -7.55 55.24 29.84
N ILE A 311 -8.54 54.56 29.25
CA ILE A 311 -9.95 54.92 29.39
C ILE A 311 -10.39 54.76 30.85
N THR A 312 -9.94 53.73 31.57
CA THR A 312 -10.19 53.59 33.03
C THR A 312 -9.69 54.80 33.79
N ARG A 313 -8.45 55.25 33.56
CA ARG A 313 -7.90 56.45 34.21
C ARG A 313 -8.70 57.71 33.85
N HIS A 314 -9.18 57.82 32.61
CA HIS A 314 -10.04 58.93 32.19
C HIS A 314 -11.40 58.91 32.88
N ALA A 315 -12.02 57.74 33.02
CA ALA A 315 -13.28 57.57 33.74
C ALA A 315 -13.13 57.94 35.22
N GLU A 316 -12.08 57.46 35.91
CA GLU A 316 -11.79 57.82 37.30
C GLU A 316 -11.59 59.33 37.48
N ARG A 317 -10.88 59.97 36.55
CA ARG A 317 -10.66 61.42 36.56
C ARG A 317 -11.97 62.18 36.33
N ALA A 318 -12.81 61.74 35.40
CA ALA A 318 -14.12 62.33 35.13
C ALA A 318 -15.05 62.20 36.35
N LEU A 319 -15.03 61.05 37.03
CA LEU A 319 -15.79 60.82 38.27
C LEU A 319 -15.34 61.79 39.37
N SER A 320 -14.03 61.94 39.56
CA SER A 320 -13.46 62.88 40.54
C SER A 320 -13.87 64.33 40.24
N MET A 321 -13.81 64.75 38.96
CA MET A 321 -14.25 66.07 38.54
C MET A 321 -15.76 66.30 38.74
N ALA A 322 -16.59 65.29 38.46
CA ALA A 322 -18.03 65.36 38.69
C ALA A 322 -18.37 65.51 40.18
N ASN A 323 -17.72 64.72 41.05
CA ASN A 323 -17.87 64.82 42.50
C ASN A 323 -17.39 66.18 43.04
N GLN A 324 -16.31 66.73 42.49
CA GLN A 324 -15.83 68.06 42.86
C GLN A 324 -16.82 69.15 42.45
N ALA A 325 -17.37 69.07 41.23
CA ALA A 325 -18.40 70.00 40.76
C ALA A 325 -19.70 69.90 41.58
N GLU A 326 -20.10 68.70 41.97
CA GLU A 326 -21.24 68.47 42.87
C GLU A 326 -21.02 69.17 44.23
N THR A 327 -19.81 69.04 44.79
CA THR A 327 -19.45 69.68 46.07
C THR A 327 -19.49 71.21 45.94
N LEU A 328 -18.89 71.76 44.88
CA LEU A 328 -18.91 73.21 44.62
C LEU A 328 -20.33 73.74 44.40
N ALA A 329 -21.18 72.99 43.71
CA ALA A 329 -22.58 73.36 43.51
C ALA A 329 -23.36 73.35 44.84
N LYS A 330 -23.15 72.34 45.69
CA LYS A 330 -23.75 72.29 47.04
C LYS A 330 -23.30 73.46 47.92
N GLU A 331 -22.01 73.75 47.95
CA GLU A 331 -21.47 74.91 48.68
C GLU A 331 -22.03 76.24 48.14
N GLY A 332 -22.04 76.41 46.82
CA GLY A 332 -22.63 77.59 46.17
C GLY A 332 -24.12 77.76 46.49
N GLY A 333 -24.88 76.66 46.50
CA GLY A 333 -26.29 76.67 46.90
C GLY A 333 -26.48 77.11 48.36
N GLY A 334 -25.61 76.67 49.26
CA GLY A 334 -25.60 77.13 50.65
C GLY A 334 -25.31 78.63 50.79
N VAL A 335 -24.33 79.16 50.04
CA VAL A 335 -24.02 80.60 50.03
C VAL A 335 -25.21 81.40 49.50
N ILE A 336 -25.86 80.96 48.44
CA ILE A 336 -27.04 81.63 47.89
C ILE A 336 -28.20 81.65 48.87
N HIS A 337 -28.44 80.53 49.57
CA HIS A 337 -29.46 80.47 50.62
C HIS A 337 -29.17 81.48 51.77
N GLN A 338 -27.90 81.69 52.11
CA GLN A 338 -27.52 82.72 53.08
C GLN A 338 -27.77 84.13 52.53
N VAL A 339 -27.42 84.40 51.28
CA VAL A 339 -27.67 85.70 50.63
C VAL A 339 -29.17 86.04 50.60
N VAL A 340 -30.05 85.06 50.33
CA VAL A 340 -31.51 85.26 50.39
C VAL A 340 -31.94 85.68 51.80
N SER A 341 -31.42 85.01 52.85
CA SER A 341 -31.72 85.36 54.24
C SER A 341 -31.24 86.77 54.59
N ASP A 342 -30.02 87.14 54.20
CA ASP A 342 -29.45 88.46 54.48
C ASP A 342 -30.23 89.57 53.74
N MET A 343 -30.70 89.31 52.53
CA MET A 343 -31.54 90.24 51.77
C MET A 343 -32.91 90.44 52.43
N ASP A 344 -33.54 89.38 52.92
CA ASP A 344 -34.79 89.47 53.70
C ASP A 344 -34.60 90.32 54.97
N ASP A 345 -33.47 90.15 55.67
CA ASP A 345 -33.10 90.98 56.82
C ASP A 345 -32.90 92.45 56.47
N ILE A 346 -32.22 92.75 55.35
CA ILE A 346 -32.03 94.12 54.86
C ILE A 346 -33.39 94.76 54.50
N ALA A 347 -34.27 94.03 53.81
CA ALA A 347 -35.60 94.52 53.47
C ALA A 347 -36.42 94.86 54.72
N ARG A 348 -36.42 93.96 55.73
CA ARG A 348 -37.07 94.21 57.03
C ARG A 348 -36.50 95.44 57.72
N SER A 349 -35.18 95.58 57.76
CA SER A 349 -34.49 96.72 58.41
C SER A 349 -34.81 98.06 57.72
N ALA A 350 -34.86 98.07 56.38
CA ALA A 350 -35.24 99.24 55.60
C ALA A 350 -36.71 99.63 55.82
N GLN A 351 -37.62 98.65 55.84
CA GLN A 351 -39.04 98.88 56.14
C GLN A 351 -39.25 99.43 57.56
N GLN A 352 -38.54 98.87 58.55
CA GLN A 352 -38.58 99.36 59.93
C GLN A 352 -38.05 100.81 60.02
N SER A 353 -36.95 101.11 59.35
CA SER A 353 -36.39 102.46 59.29
C SER A 353 -37.36 103.45 58.64
N ALA A 354 -38.00 103.08 57.54
CA ALA A 354 -39.03 103.88 56.89
C ALA A 354 -40.23 104.16 57.82
N GLN A 355 -40.60 103.20 58.66
CA GLN A 355 -41.66 103.38 59.65
C GLN A 355 -41.26 104.38 60.75
N VAL A 356 -40.05 104.28 61.28
CA VAL A 356 -39.54 105.24 62.30
C VAL A 356 -39.48 106.66 61.74
N ILE A 357 -39.03 106.81 60.50
CA ILE A 357 -38.93 108.13 59.83
C ILE A 357 -40.33 108.69 59.54
N ARG A 358 -41.31 107.85 59.17
CA ARG A 358 -42.73 108.27 59.03
C ARG A 358 -43.30 108.80 60.34
N THR A 359 -42.97 108.17 61.47
CA THR A 359 -43.35 108.69 62.79
C THR A 359 -42.72 110.06 63.04
N LEU A 360 -41.44 110.26 62.68
CA LEU A 360 -40.77 111.56 62.81
C LEU A 360 -41.38 112.66 61.93
N ASP A 361 -41.84 112.33 60.72
CA ASP A 361 -42.56 113.28 59.84
C ASP A 361 -43.89 113.73 60.48
N GLN A 362 -44.64 112.79 61.08
CA GLN A 362 -45.87 113.08 61.83
C GLN A 362 -45.61 113.95 63.07
N GLU A 363 -44.59 113.63 63.85
CA GLU A 363 -44.19 114.44 65.01
C GLU A 363 -43.73 115.85 64.58
N SER A 364 -43.00 115.95 63.46
CA SER A 364 -42.57 117.24 62.89
C SER A 364 -43.75 118.08 62.42
N GLU A 365 -44.78 117.46 61.83
CA GLU A 365 -46.04 118.15 61.47
C GLU A 365 -46.77 118.68 62.70
N ALA A 366 -46.83 117.89 63.78
CA ALA A 366 -47.39 118.35 65.05
C ALA A 366 -46.62 119.57 65.61
N ILE A 367 -45.29 119.55 65.55
CA ILE A 367 -44.45 120.69 65.96
C ILE A 367 -44.72 121.90 65.06
N PHE A 368 -44.84 121.73 63.73
CA PHE A 368 -45.14 122.82 62.81
C PHE A 368 -46.45 123.53 63.17
N ASN A 369 -47.50 122.76 63.47
CA ASN A 369 -48.80 123.29 63.89
C ASN A 369 -48.70 124.09 65.20
N ILE A 370 -47.94 123.60 66.18
CA ILE A 370 -47.67 124.33 67.44
C ILE A 370 -46.95 125.65 67.15
N ILE A 371 -45.94 125.66 66.27
CA ILE A 371 -45.18 126.86 65.92
C ILE A 371 -46.05 127.90 65.20
N GLN A 372 -47.01 127.48 64.35
CA GLN A 372 -47.99 128.39 63.75
C GLN A 372 -48.88 129.05 64.81
N VAL A 373 -49.31 128.31 65.83
CA VAL A 373 -50.08 128.86 66.95
C VAL A 373 -49.22 129.86 67.75
N ILE A 374 -47.96 129.53 68.06
CA ILE A 374 -47.06 130.45 68.79
C ILE A 374 -46.81 131.72 67.97
N LYS A 375 -46.61 131.60 66.65
CA LYS A 375 -46.48 132.75 65.75
C LYS A 375 -47.74 133.61 65.77
N SER A 376 -48.92 133.01 65.69
CA SER A 376 -50.20 133.73 65.79
C SER A 376 -50.34 134.46 67.13
N ILE A 377 -49.94 133.83 68.24
CA ILE A 377 -49.89 134.45 69.57
C ILE A 377 -48.89 135.62 69.58
N ALA A 378 -47.70 135.46 69.01
CA ALA A 378 -46.70 136.52 68.92
C ALA A 378 -47.19 137.71 68.10
N ASP A 379 -47.82 137.47 66.94
CA ASP A 379 -48.38 138.50 66.08
C ASP A 379 -49.56 139.23 66.76
N GLN A 380 -50.43 138.49 67.48
CA GLN A 380 -51.48 139.07 68.33
C GLN A 380 -50.90 139.90 69.48
N THR A 381 -49.84 139.41 70.12
CA THR A 381 -49.15 140.11 71.22
C THR A 381 -48.49 141.39 70.71
N ASN A 382 -47.90 141.35 69.51
CA ASN A 382 -47.33 142.53 68.84
C ASN A 382 -48.41 143.57 68.51
N LEU A 383 -49.59 143.15 68.06
CA LEU A 383 -50.75 144.02 67.83
C LEU A 383 -51.30 144.62 69.14
N LEU A 384 -51.42 143.81 70.20
CA LEU A 384 -51.83 144.28 71.53
C LEU A 384 -50.84 145.29 72.10
N ALA A 385 -49.54 145.01 71.97
CA ALA A 385 -48.46 145.90 72.38
C ALA A 385 -48.45 147.21 71.58
N LEU A 386 -48.71 147.16 70.27
CA LEU A 386 -48.87 148.35 69.43
C LEU A 386 -50.05 149.20 69.89
N ASN A 387 -51.21 148.59 70.15
CA ASN A 387 -52.38 149.29 70.66
C ASN A 387 -52.10 149.91 72.04
N ALA A 388 -51.39 149.21 72.92
CA ALA A 388 -50.97 149.72 74.22
C ALA A 388 -49.97 150.89 74.10
N ALA A 389 -49.02 150.82 73.17
CA ALA A 389 -48.06 151.90 72.89
C ALA A 389 -48.76 153.15 72.33
N ILE A 390 -49.76 152.97 71.46
CA ILE A 390 -50.61 154.05 70.95
C ILE A 390 -51.38 154.73 72.09
N GLU A 391 -52.03 153.96 72.97
CA GLU A 391 -52.80 154.52 74.08
C GLU A 391 -51.91 155.16 75.15
N ALA A 392 -50.70 154.62 75.37
CA ALA A 392 -49.69 155.23 76.23
C ALA A 392 -49.19 156.58 75.68
N ALA A 393 -48.99 156.70 74.35
CA ALA A 393 -48.67 157.97 73.70
C ALA A 393 -49.82 158.98 73.80
N ARG A 394 -51.08 158.50 73.80
CA ARG A 394 -52.30 159.31 73.94
C ARG A 394 -52.49 159.88 75.34
N ALA A 395 -51.99 159.20 76.38
CA ALA A 395 -52.05 159.62 77.78
C ALA A 395 -50.97 160.66 78.18
N GLY A 396 -50.06 161.04 77.28
CA GLY A 396 -49.03 162.05 77.53
C GLY A 396 -48.03 161.65 78.64
N GLU A 397 -47.65 162.59 79.51
CA GLU A 397 -46.63 162.36 80.56
C GLU A 397 -47.02 161.27 81.58
N GLN A 398 -48.32 160.99 81.79
CA GLN A 398 -48.79 159.91 82.67
C GLN A 398 -48.59 158.51 82.08
N GLY A 399 -48.36 158.39 80.76
CA GLY A 399 -48.25 157.13 80.02
C GLY A 399 -46.82 156.61 79.83
N ARG A 400 -45.77 157.36 80.23
CA ARG A 400 -44.36 157.01 79.93
C ARG A 400 -43.93 155.63 80.42
N GLY A 401 -44.30 155.25 81.65
CA GLY A 401 -43.97 153.92 82.18
C GLY A 401 -44.66 152.79 81.41
N PHE A 402 -45.91 153.03 80.98
CA PHE A 402 -46.68 152.09 80.17
C PHE A 402 -46.13 151.96 78.74
N ALA A 403 -45.66 153.07 78.15
CA ALA A 403 -45.04 153.08 76.83
C ALA A 403 -43.77 152.21 76.78
N VAL A 404 -42.92 152.28 77.82
CA VAL A 404 -41.70 151.45 77.91
C VAL A 404 -42.04 149.96 78.00
N VAL A 405 -43.05 149.59 78.80
CA VAL A 405 -43.51 148.19 78.89
C VAL A 405 -44.12 147.73 77.57
N ALA A 406 -44.91 148.57 76.90
CA ALA A 406 -45.50 148.24 75.60
C ALA A 406 -44.44 148.04 74.52
N ASP A 407 -43.39 148.87 74.47
CA ASP A 407 -42.27 148.71 73.54
C ASP A 407 -41.44 147.44 73.85
N GLU A 408 -41.24 147.09 75.12
CA GLU A 408 -40.54 145.85 75.52
C GLU A 408 -41.36 144.60 75.14
N VAL A 409 -42.68 144.62 75.36
CA VAL A 409 -43.59 143.54 74.92
C VAL A 409 -43.62 143.44 73.39
N ARG A 410 -43.60 144.58 72.68
CA ARG A 410 -43.54 144.61 71.21
C ARG A 410 -42.23 144.01 70.69
N SER A 411 -41.11 144.38 71.32
CA SER A 411 -39.77 143.84 71.01
C SER A 411 -39.73 142.33 71.27
N LEU A 412 -40.26 141.87 72.41
CA LEU A 412 -40.35 140.44 72.74
C LEU A 412 -41.22 139.67 71.74
N ALA A 413 -42.39 140.21 71.40
CA ALA A 413 -43.30 139.62 70.41
C ALA A 413 -42.66 139.55 69.02
N ALA A 414 -41.94 140.58 68.58
CA ALA A 414 -41.19 140.59 67.33
C ALA A 414 -40.06 139.54 67.34
N ARG A 415 -39.33 139.40 68.45
CA ARG A 415 -38.32 138.34 68.63
C ARG A 415 -38.94 136.95 68.62
N THR A 416 -40.08 136.75 69.28
CA THR A 416 -40.81 135.47 69.26
C THR A 416 -41.32 135.14 67.84
N SER A 417 -41.83 136.12 67.09
CA SER A 417 -42.26 135.93 65.70
C SER A 417 -41.07 135.57 64.80
N ALA A 418 -39.91 136.23 64.97
CA ALA A 418 -38.68 135.88 64.26
C ALA A 418 -38.19 134.46 64.60
N SER A 419 -38.11 134.09 65.89
CA SER A 419 -37.69 132.74 66.30
C SER A 419 -38.66 131.65 65.85
N THR A 420 -39.97 131.89 65.88
CA THR A 420 -40.95 130.93 65.34
C THR A 420 -40.81 130.76 63.84
N GLN A 421 -40.45 131.81 63.09
CA GLN A 421 -40.16 131.71 61.66
C GLN A 421 -38.89 130.89 61.37
N GLU A 422 -37.84 131.06 62.18
CA GLU A 422 -36.63 130.23 62.10
C GLU A 422 -36.91 128.76 62.43
N ILE A 423 -37.67 128.47 63.50
CA ILE A 423 -38.07 127.11 63.86
C ILE A 423 -38.97 126.51 62.76
N ALA A 424 -39.93 127.26 62.22
CA ALA A 424 -40.77 126.80 61.12
C ALA A 424 -39.93 126.41 59.88
N ALA A 425 -38.90 127.20 59.55
CA ALA A 425 -37.96 126.87 58.49
C ALA A 425 -37.13 125.61 58.81
N MET A 426 -36.74 125.41 60.07
CA MET A 426 -36.03 124.19 60.51
C MET A 426 -36.92 122.95 60.42
N VAL A 427 -38.17 123.03 60.90
CA VAL A 427 -39.16 121.94 60.81
C VAL A 427 -39.48 121.60 59.37
N ALA A 428 -39.64 122.60 58.50
CA ALA A 428 -39.83 122.38 57.06
C ALA A 428 -38.65 121.63 56.42
N ARG A 429 -37.40 121.93 56.81
CA ARG A 429 -36.23 121.16 56.38
C ARG A 429 -36.27 119.73 56.90
N ILE A 430 -36.63 119.51 58.17
CA ILE A 430 -36.78 118.15 58.75
C ILE A 430 -37.84 117.35 57.98
N GLN A 431 -39.00 117.93 57.69
CA GLN A 431 -40.05 117.29 56.88
C GLN A 431 -39.56 116.96 55.46
N SER A 432 -38.81 117.86 54.83
CA SER A 432 -38.22 117.59 53.51
C SER A 432 -37.23 116.41 53.58
N SER A 433 -36.32 116.41 54.55
CA SER A 433 -35.30 115.37 54.71
C SER A 433 -35.90 114.03 55.12
N THR A 434 -36.96 114.00 55.93
CA THR A 434 -37.66 112.77 56.31
C THR A 434 -38.39 112.14 55.12
N ARG A 435 -39.09 112.94 54.30
CA ARG A 435 -39.69 112.44 53.05
C ARG A 435 -38.67 111.89 52.07
N GLU A 436 -37.54 112.59 51.90
CA GLU A 436 -36.44 112.10 51.08
C GLU A 436 -35.88 110.77 51.60
N ALA A 437 -35.72 110.64 52.92
CA ALA A 437 -35.25 109.41 53.55
C ALA A 437 -36.26 108.25 53.41
N VAL A 438 -37.57 108.51 53.52
CA VAL A 438 -38.61 107.48 53.25
C VAL A 438 -38.55 107.02 51.80
N ASN A 439 -38.50 107.94 50.83
CA ASN A 439 -38.40 107.60 49.41
C ASN A 439 -37.14 106.77 49.11
N SER A 440 -36.01 107.11 49.75
CA SER A 440 -34.75 106.37 49.64
C SER A 440 -34.88 104.95 50.23
N MET A 441 -35.54 104.79 51.36
CA MET A 441 -35.80 103.47 51.96
C MET A 441 -36.73 102.62 51.10
N GLU A 442 -37.80 103.19 50.53
CA GLU A 442 -38.69 102.47 49.60
C GLU A 442 -37.98 102.05 48.31
N ALA A 443 -37.14 102.93 47.75
CA ALA A 443 -36.27 102.58 46.63
C ALA A 443 -35.27 101.47 47.00
N GLY A 444 -34.75 101.48 48.22
CA GLY A 444 -33.90 100.43 48.77
C GLY A 444 -34.60 99.08 48.83
N VAL A 445 -35.83 99.02 49.34
CA VAL A 445 -36.65 97.79 49.34
C VAL A 445 -36.88 97.27 47.93
N ALA A 446 -37.26 98.14 46.98
CA ALA A 446 -37.46 97.75 45.59
C ALA A 446 -36.16 97.22 44.92
N GLN A 447 -35.00 97.71 45.34
CA GLN A 447 -33.71 97.22 44.87
C GLN A 447 -33.36 95.85 45.47
N VAL A 448 -33.72 95.61 46.73
CA VAL A 448 -33.60 94.29 47.37
C VAL A 448 -34.50 93.27 46.70
N ASP A 449 -35.75 93.61 46.37
CA ASP A 449 -36.67 92.72 45.64
C ASP A 449 -36.10 92.30 44.28
N LYS A 450 -35.49 93.24 43.54
CA LYS A 450 -34.77 92.91 42.30
C LYS A 450 -33.57 91.99 42.55
N GLY A 451 -32.82 92.23 43.62
CA GLY A 451 -31.72 91.38 44.05
C GLY A 451 -32.19 89.95 44.34
N MET A 452 -33.32 89.80 45.04
CA MET A 452 -33.93 88.50 45.32
C MET A 452 -34.34 87.74 44.05
N ALA A 453 -34.89 88.44 43.05
CA ALA A 453 -35.24 87.81 41.76
C ALA A 453 -34.01 87.24 41.04
N VAL A 454 -32.90 87.98 41.01
CA VAL A 454 -31.63 87.50 40.43
C VAL A 454 -31.08 86.31 41.24
N THR A 455 -31.13 86.39 42.56
CA THR A 455 -30.67 85.29 43.44
C THR A 455 -31.47 84.00 43.21
N ALA A 456 -32.77 84.10 42.95
CA ALA A 456 -33.61 82.94 42.59
C ALA A 456 -33.22 82.32 41.24
N GLU A 457 -32.81 83.13 40.25
CA GLU A 457 -32.27 82.61 38.99
C GLU A 457 -30.94 81.88 39.19
N VAL A 458 -30.06 82.42 40.06
CA VAL A 458 -28.79 81.76 40.41
C VAL A 458 -29.04 80.44 41.14
N GLU A 459 -29.99 80.40 42.08
CA GLU A 459 -30.37 79.18 42.78
C GLU A 459 -30.84 78.09 41.79
N ARG A 460 -31.68 78.46 40.81
CA ARG A 460 -32.11 77.54 39.76
C ARG A 460 -30.94 77.01 38.94
N ALA A 461 -30.02 77.89 38.53
CA ALA A 461 -28.83 77.49 37.77
C ALA A 461 -27.94 76.52 38.56
N ILE A 462 -27.79 76.74 39.88
CA ILE A 462 -27.03 75.83 40.75
C ILE A 462 -27.70 74.44 40.84
N ARG A 463 -29.04 74.38 40.95
CA ARG A 463 -29.76 73.10 40.92
C ARG A 463 -29.59 72.36 39.59
N GLU A 464 -29.67 73.07 38.47
CA GLU A 464 -29.42 72.49 37.14
C GLU A 464 -27.99 71.94 37.02
N ILE A 465 -26.98 72.62 37.58
CA ILE A 465 -25.60 72.12 37.66
C ILE A 465 -25.54 70.84 38.50
N LEU A 466 -26.21 70.81 39.66
CA LEU A 466 -26.23 69.63 40.53
C LEU A 466 -26.81 68.41 39.82
N ASP A 467 -27.96 68.56 39.17
CA ASP A 467 -28.59 67.49 38.39
C ASP A 467 -27.69 67.02 37.23
N ALA A 468 -27.04 67.95 36.53
CA ALA A 468 -26.08 67.62 35.47
C ALA A 468 -24.86 66.84 36.00
N THR A 469 -24.34 67.20 37.18
CA THR A 469 -23.23 66.47 37.81
C THR A 469 -23.62 65.06 38.24
N LEU A 470 -24.82 64.87 38.79
CA LEU A 470 -25.34 63.55 39.16
C LEU A 470 -25.50 62.64 37.93
N ASN A 471 -26.07 63.16 36.85
CA ASN A 471 -26.17 62.44 35.57
C ASN A 471 -24.78 62.07 35.01
N THR A 472 -23.81 62.99 35.13
CA THR A 472 -22.42 62.73 34.71
C THR A 472 -21.80 61.59 35.51
N THR A 473 -21.97 61.58 36.83
CA THR A 473 -21.51 60.50 37.71
C THR A 473 -22.14 59.15 37.32
N GLN A 474 -23.43 59.13 36.99
CA GLN A 474 -24.11 57.90 36.54
C GLN A 474 -23.52 57.39 35.21
N LEU A 475 -23.35 58.26 34.22
CA LEU A 475 -22.73 57.93 32.93
C LEU A 475 -21.31 57.38 33.11
N VAL A 476 -20.50 57.97 33.98
CA VAL A 476 -19.13 57.50 34.26
C VAL A 476 -19.12 56.12 34.92
N ASN A 477 -20.09 55.82 35.80
CA ASN A 477 -20.25 54.48 36.37
C ASN A 477 -20.62 53.43 35.31
N ASP A 478 -21.53 53.76 34.38
CA ASP A 478 -21.89 52.88 33.25
C ASP A 478 -20.71 52.63 32.31
N ILE A 479 -19.90 53.67 32.04
CA ILE A 479 -18.64 53.54 31.28
C ILE A 479 -17.68 52.58 32.00
N THR A 480 -17.48 52.76 33.31
CA THR A 480 -16.62 51.88 34.12
C THR A 480 -17.06 50.41 34.05
N ARG A 481 -18.36 50.14 34.11
CA ARG A 481 -18.88 48.76 33.92
C ARG A 481 -18.53 48.21 32.54
N THR A 482 -18.77 48.99 31.49
CA THR A 482 -18.51 48.58 30.09
C THR A 482 -17.02 48.32 29.84
N ILE A 483 -16.14 49.13 30.45
CA ILE A 483 -14.68 48.92 30.43
C ILE A 483 -14.31 47.58 31.07
N GLY A 484 -14.95 47.19 32.17
CA GLY A 484 -14.75 45.89 32.81
C GLY A 484 -15.08 44.72 31.89
N GLU A 485 -16.22 44.78 31.19
CA GLU A 485 -16.61 43.78 30.18
C GLU A 485 -15.62 43.74 29.00
N GLN A 486 -15.19 44.91 28.52
CA GLN A 486 -14.22 45.00 27.43
C GLN A 486 -12.84 44.45 27.83
N SER A 487 -12.42 44.64 29.08
CA SER A 487 -11.19 44.06 29.63
C SER A 487 -11.24 42.53 29.63
N GLN A 488 -12.36 41.95 30.06
CA GLN A 488 -12.56 40.51 30.03
C GLN A 488 -12.52 39.96 28.59
N ALA A 489 -13.23 40.61 27.66
CA ALA A 489 -13.21 40.23 26.25
C ALA A 489 -11.81 40.34 25.63
N SER A 490 -11.03 41.37 25.99
CA SER A 490 -9.64 41.54 25.54
C SER A 490 -8.75 40.37 25.98
N ASN A 491 -8.85 39.96 27.25
CA ASN A 491 -8.10 38.82 27.78
C ASN A 491 -8.48 37.51 27.09
N GLU A 492 -9.77 37.31 26.81
CA GLU A 492 -10.24 36.11 26.12
C GLU A 492 -9.74 36.07 24.66
N ILE A 493 -9.72 37.22 23.97
CA ILE A 493 -9.10 37.35 22.65
C ILE A 493 -7.61 37.00 22.71
N ALA A 494 -6.87 37.54 23.68
CA ALA A 494 -5.44 37.25 23.83
C ALA A 494 -5.18 35.75 24.01
N HIS A 495 -5.96 35.08 24.87
CA HIS A 495 -5.85 33.63 25.08
C HIS A 495 -6.19 32.84 23.80
N GLN A 496 -7.24 33.24 23.06
CA GLN A 496 -7.60 32.59 21.81
C GLN A 496 -6.50 32.73 20.75
N VAL A 497 -5.81 33.88 20.72
CA VAL A 497 -4.68 34.14 19.82
C VAL A 497 -3.48 33.26 20.16
N GLU A 498 -3.17 33.07 21.45
CA GLU A 498 -2.12 32.13 21.88
C GLU A 498 -2.43 30.70 21.45
N MET A 499 -3.69 30.26 21.62
CA MET A 499 -4.11 28.93 21.14
C MET A 499 -3.95 28.78 19.62
N ILE A 500 -4.30 29.81 18.84
CA ILE A 500 -4.12 29.81 17.39
C ILE A 500 -2.64 29.69 17.01
N ALA A 501 -1.76 30.43 17.69
CA ALA A 501 -0.32 30.33 17.46
C ALA A 501 0.21 28.93 17.79
N GLY A 502 -0.21 28.35 18.92
CA GLY A 502 0.15 26.98 19.31
C GLY A 502 -0.36 25.91 18.32
N MET A 503 -1.59 26.05 17.83
CA MET A 503 -2.14 25.17 16.79
C MET A 503 -1.35 25.26 15.50
N SER A 504 -0.96 26.47 15.10
CA SER A 504 -0.14 26.69 13.91
C SER A 504 1.23 26.01 14.02
N GLU A 505 1.89 26.09 15.17
CA GLU A 505 3.15 25.38 15.41
C GLU A 505 2.95 23.85 15.39
N GLY A 506 1.85 23.37 15.99
CA GLY A 506 1.47 21.96 15.95
C GLY A 506 1.27 21.44 14.53
N ASN A 507 0.56 22.21 13.68
CA ASN A 507 0.36 21.89 12.27
C ASN A 507 1.71 21.78 11.53
N SER A 508 2.61 22.75 11.68
CA SER A 508 3.93 22.72 11.05
C SER A 508 4.72 21.45 11.39
N ARG A 509 4.62 20.97 12.64
CA ARG A 509 5.27 19.72 13.09
C ARG A 509 4.66 18.49 12.41
N VAL A 510 3.33 18.39 12.39
CA VAL A 510 2.60 17.27 11.77
C VAL A 510 2.86 17.22 10.26
N ILE A 511 2.94 18.38 9.61
CA ILE A 511 3.24 18.50 8.19
C ILE A 511 4.66 18.03 7.89
N GLY A 512 5.65 18.39 8.73
CA GLY A 512 7.02 17.90 8.58
C GLY A 512 7.13 16.37 8.67
N GLN A 513 6.38 15.75 9.59
CA GLN A 513 6.29 14.28 9.66
C GLN A 513 5.59 13.70 8.42
N THR A 514 4.48 14.29 8.01
CA THR A 514 3.70 13.82 6.85
C THR A 514 4.52 13.90 5.56
N ALA A 515 5.28 14.99 5.35
CA ALA A 515 6.18 15.15 4.23
C ALA A 515 7.26 14.04 4.21
N THR A 516 7.85 13.73 5.37
CA THR A 516 8.84 12.65 5.50
C THR A 516 8.24 11.29 5.13
N THR A 517 7.07 10.94 5.66
CA THR A 517 6.37 9.69 5.31
C THR A 517 5.98 9.65 3.83
N THR A 518 5.65 10.79 3.25
CA THR A 518 5.33 10.90 1.82
C THR A 518 6.55 10.61 0.94
N ASP A 519 7.72 11.12 1.31
CA ASP A 519 8.98 10.81 0.64
C ASP A 519 9.34 9.32 0.76
N GLU A 520 9.11 8.72 1.92
CA GLU A 520 9.28 7.27 2.13
C GLU A 520 8.35 6.45 1.22
N LEU A 521 7.07 6.83 1.10
CA LEU A 521 6.10 6.18 0.21
C LEU A 521 6.51 6.30 -1.26
N SER A 522 6.96 7.49 -1.69
CA SER A 522 7.46 7.72 -3.04
C SER A 522 8.69 6.85 -3.35
N ASN A 523 9.62 6.76 -2.41
CA ASN A 523 10.81 5.91 -2.54
C ASN A 523 10.43 4.41 -2.59
N LEU A 524 9.53 3.96 -1.71
CA LEU A 524 9.05 2.57 -1.69
C LEU A 524 8.32 2.21 -2.99
N ALA A 525 7.48 3.10 -3.51
CA ALA A 525 6.83 2.94 -4.80
C ALA A 525 7.85 2.86 -5.95
N GLY A 526 8.87 3.71 -5.93
CA GLY A 526 9.98 3.65 -6.88
C GLY A 526 10.79 2.36 -6.78
N GLN A 527 11.01 1.82 -5.58
CA GLN A 527 11.67 0.52 -5.37
C GLN A 527 10.80 -0.63 -5.90
N LEU A 528 9.50 -0.64 -5.60
CA LEU A 528 8.53 -1.59 -6.14
C LEU A 528 8.52 -1.60 -7.66
N ALA A 529 8.46 -0.42 -8.29
CA ALA A 529 8.53 -0.27 -9.74
C ALA A 529 9.83 -0.87 -10.31
N ARG A 530 10.99 -0.53 -9.74
CA ARG A 530 12.29 -1.10 -10.16
C ARG A 530 12.38 -2.61 -9.97
N SER A 531 11.80 -3.15 -8.89
CA SER A 531 11.78 -4.60 -8.64
C SER A 531 10.98 -5.35 -9.70
N VAL A 532 9.88 -4.76 -10.18
CA VAL A 532 9.07 -5.36 -11.24
C VAL A 532 9.59 -5.08 -12.66
N ASP A 533 10.33 -3.99 -12.87
CA ASP A 533 10.98 -3.65 -14.15
C ASP A 533 12.04 -4.69 -14.59
N ARG A 534 12.56 -5.50 -13.66
CA ARG A 534 13.38 -6.67 -14.00
C ARG A 534 12.61 -7.65 -14.91
N PHE A 535 11.28 -7.71 -14.78
CA PHE A 535 10.44 -8.51 -15.64
C PHE A 535 10.07 -7.72 -16.91
N ARG A 536 10.50 -8.25 -18.05
CA ARG A 536 10.17 -7.73 -19.36
C ARG A 536 8.80 -8.26 -19.78
N LEU A 537 7.81 -7.38 -19.81
CA LEU A 537 6.45 -7.65 -20.26
C LEU A 537 6.31 -7.53 -21.78
#